data_AF-A0A5K1DM13-F1
#
_entry.id   AF-A0A5K1DM13-F1
#
_cell.length_a   1.000
_cell.length_b   1.000
_cell.length_c   1.000
_cell.angle_alpha   90.00
_cell.angle_beta   90.00
_cell.angle_gamma   90.00
#
_symmetry.space_group_name_H-M   'P 1'
#
loop_
_entity.id
_entity.type
_entity.pdbx_description
1 polymer ?
#
loop_
_entity_poly.entity_id
_entity_poly.type
_entity_poly.pdbx_seq_one_letter_code
_entity_poly.pdbx_strand_id
1 'polypeptide(L)'
;MDKWRLPLTCLCFLAPALALMVAAVEAAPPAVKAPAAAAAARHYVLVHGSGHGAWCWYKVHNLLRRAGQKVTALDLTSAGISPIDPNSVLTFPYYNKPLIDFLASLPPNEK
;
A
#
# COMPACT_ATOMS: atom_id res chain seq x y z
N MET A 1 23.57 16.32 -51.78
CA MET A 1 23.68 14.84 -51.59
C MET A 1 23.02 14.52 -50.27
N ASP A 2 21.71 14.58 -50.29
CA ASP A 2 20.86 14.80 -49.12
C ASP A 2 20.17 13.47 -48.79
N LYS A 3 20.92 12.56 -48.16
CA LYS A 3 20.50 11.17 -47.94
C LYS A 3 19.79 10.92 -46.60
N TRP A 4 19.15 11.92 -46.01
CA TRP A 4 18.47 11.77 -44.71
C TRP A 4 17.06 12.36 -44.62
N ARG A 5 16.37 12.55 -45.75
CA ARG A 5 14.91 12.67 -45.75
C ARG A 5 14.28 11.28 -45.75
N LEU A 6 14.29 10.63 -44.59
CA LEU A 6 13.42 9.48 -44.35
C LEU A 6 11.97 10.00 -44.15
N PRO A 7 10.96 9.37 -44.77
CA PRO A 7 9.57 9.81 -44.70
C PRO A 7 9.03 9.71 -43.28
N LEU A 8 8.21 10.69 -42.89
CA LEU A 8 7.52 10.80 -41.59
C LEU A 8 6.62 9.61 -41.22
N THR A 9 6.57 8.57 -42.05
CA THR A 9 5.76 7.36 -41.88
C THR A 9 6.41 6.31 -40.96
N CYS A 10 7.66 6.50 -40.53
CA CYS A 10 8.34 5.57 -39.61
C CYS A 10 8.23 5.94 -38.11
N LEU A 11 7.57 7.04 -37.74
CA LEU A 11 7.47 7.50 -36.35
C LEU A 11 6.13 7.18 -35.66
N CYS A 12 5.34 6.22 -36.17
CA CYS A 12 3.99 5.95 -35.66
C CYS A 12 3.73 4.54 -35.11
N PHE A 13 4.75 3.67 -34.94
CA PHE A 13 4.49 2.26 -34.55
C PHE A 13 5.21 1.73 -33.30
N LEU A 14 5.77 2.59 -32.43
CA LEU A 14 6.48 2.12 -31.23
C LEU A 14 6.19 2.94 -29.95
N ALA A 15 4.93 3.30 -29.71
CA ALA A 15 4.54 3.90 -28.43
C ALA A 15 3.07 3.76 -27.95
N PRO A 16 2.33 2.63 -28.12
CA PRO A 16 1.03 2.53 -27.42
C PRO A 16 1.12 1.83 -26.04
N ALA A 17 2.24 1.19 -25.69
CA ALA A 17 2.28 0.36 -24.47
C ALA A 17 2.53 1.13 -23.15
N LEU A 18 3.16 2.32 -23.20
CA LEU A 18 3.49 3.06 -21.98
C LEU A 18 2.40 4.07 -21.56
N ALA A 19 1.51 4.47 -22.47
CA ALA A 19 0.38 5.34 -22.14
C ALA A 19 -0.71 4.62 -21.33
N LEU A 20 -0.82 3.29 -21.44
CA LEU A 20 -1.83 2.52 -20.72
C LEU A 20 -1.50 2.31 -19.23
N MET A 21 -0.22 2.41 -18.85
CA MET A 21 0.19 2.28 -17.45
C MET A 21 0.01 3.58 -16.64
N VAL A 22 -0.07 4.74 -17.28
CA VAL A 22 -0.30 6.03 -16.60
C VAL A 22 -1.79 6.29 -16.37
N ALA A 23 -2.67 5.90 -17.30
CA ALA A 23 -4.12 6.13 -17.16
C ALA A 23 -4.80 5.31 -16.06
N ALA A 24 -4.22 4.17 -15.65
CA ALA A 24 -4.77 3.35 -14.57
C ALA A 24 -4.56 3.95 -13.16
N VAL A 25 -3.70 4.96 -13.03
CA VAL A 25 -3.41 5.66 -11.76
C VAL A 25 -4.37 6.83 -11.49
N GLU A 26 -5.24 7.22 -12.42
CA GLU A 26 -6.09 8.40 -12.27
C GLU A 26 -7.57 8.13 -12.50
N ALA A 27 -8.07 7.06 -11.89
CA ALA A 27 -9.48 6.98 -11.52
C ALA A 27 -9.57 7.04 -10.00
N ALA A 28 -9.51 8.27 -9.46
CA ALA A 28 -9.92 8.50 -8.08
C ALA A 28 -11.41 8.14 -7.97
N PRO A 29 -11.80 7.15 -7.14
CA PRO A 29 -13.21 6.90 -6.92
C PRO A 29 -13.88 8.16 -6.36
N PRO A 30 -15.16 8.42 -6.69
CA PRO A 30 -15.89 9.54 -6.14
C PRO A 30 -15.81 9.49 -4.62
N ALA A 31 -15.60 10.65 -3.99
CA ALA A 31 -15.55 10.78 -2.55
C ALA A 31 -16.81 10.17 -1.95
N VAL A 32 -16.69 8.95 -1.41
CA VAL A 32 -17.74 8.33 -0.61
C VAL A 32 -17.92 9.24 0.60
N LYS A 33 -19.02 10.00 0.61
CA LYS A 33 -19.44 10.73 1.80
C LYS A 33 -19.83 9.65 2.81
N ALA A 34 -18.92 9.39 3.75
CA ALA A 34 -19.17 8.44 4.82
C ALA A 34 -20.48 8.85 5.52
N PRO A 35 -21.43 7.91 5.74
CA PRO A 35 -22.61 8.22 6.51
C PRO A 35 -22.17 8.71 7.88
N ALA A 36 -22.59 9.93 8.24
CA ALA A 36 -22.45 10.50 9.56
C ALA A 36 -23.43 9.81 10.51
N ALA A 37 -23.14 8.55 10.83
CA ALA A 37 -23.60 7.94 12.06
C ALA A 37 -22.37 7.88 12.96
N ALA A 38 -22.52 8.30 14.22
CA ALA A 38 -21.50 8.19 15.25
C ALA A 38 -21.20 6.71 15.55
N ALA A 39 -20.59 6.01 14.60
CA ALA A 39 -19.97 4.72 14.83
C ALA A 39 -18.78 4.99 15.74
N ALA A 40 -18.80 4.43 16.94
CA ALA A 40 -17.69 4.50 17.89
C ALA A 40 -16.36 4.30 17.15
N ALA A 41 -15.41 5.22 17.35
CA ALA A 41 -14.12 5.17 16.69
C ALA A 41 -13.45 3.83 17.01
N ARG A 42 -13.23 3.00 15.98
CA ARG A 42 -12.55 1.70 16.11
C ARG A 42 -11.07 1.88 15.80
N HIS A 43 -10.25 1.01 16.38
CA HIS A 43 -8.85 0.88 16.04
C HIS A 43 -8.65 -0.24 15.01
N TYR A 44 -8.27 0.12 13.80
CA TYR A 44 -7.91 -0.83 12.75
C TYR A 44 -6.41 -1.12 12.76
N VAL A 45 -6.06 -2.39 12.75
CA VAL A 45 -4.67 -2.87 12.63
C VAL A 45 -4.53 -3.52 11.25
N LEU A 46 -3.71 -2.92 10.38
CA LEU A 46 -3.54 -3.37 9.01
C LEU A 46 -2.25 -4.20 8.90
N VAL A 47 -2.40 -5.45 8.46
CA VAL A 47 -1.32 -6.42 8.29
C VAL A 47 -1.16 -6.71 6.80
N HIS A 48 0.06 -6.57 6.28
CA HIS A 48 0.35 -6.80 4.86
C HIS A 48 0.57 -8.29 4.54
N GLY A 49 0.53 -8.64 3.25
CA GLY A 49 0.89 -9.97 2.74
C GLY A 49 2.39 -10.11 2.41
N SER A 50 2.78 -11.27 1.87
CA SER A 50 4.16 -11.52 1.43
C SER A 50 4.62 -10.54 0.34
N GLY A 51 5.90 -10.14 0.37
CA GLY A 51 6.50 -9.21 -0.60
C GLY A 51 6.06 -7.75 -0.46
N HIS A 52 5.33 -7.41 0.59
CA HIS A 52 4.83 -6.07 0.87
C HIS A 52 5.31 -5.58 2.24
N GLY A 53 4.89 -4.38 2.63
CA GLY A 53 5.06 -3.81 3.96
C GLY A 53 3.87 -2.91 4.29
N ALA A 54 3.93 -2.19 5.40
CA ALA A 54 2.93 -1.21 5.82
C ALA A 54 2.60 -0.19 4.73
N TRP A 55 3.56 0.12 3.86
CA TRP A 55 3.42 1.05 2.74
C TRP A 55 2.28 0.68 1.77
N CYS A 56 1.94 -0.60 1.61
CA CYS A 56 0.88 -1.01 0.68
C CYS A 56 -0.50 -0.52 1.14
N TRP A 57 -0.65 -0.21 2.43
CA TRP A 57 -1.88 0.28 3.02
C TRP A 57 -2.07 1.80 2.95
N TYR A 58 -1.15 2.55 2.33
CA TYR A 58 -1.19 4.02 2.31
C TYR A 58 -2.56 4.61 1.97
N LYS A 59 -3.21 4.13 0.89
CA LYS A 59 -4.53 4.65 0.46
C LYS A 59 -5.62 4.34 1.49
N VAL A 60 -5.71 3.10 1.95
CA VAL A 60 -6.74 2.64 2.90
C VAL A 60 -6.55 3.31 4.27
N HIS A 61 -5.31 3.39 4.74
CA HIS A 61 -4.96 4.07 5.99
C HIS A 61 -5.43 5.53 5.99
N ASN A 62 -5.18 6.27 4.90
CA ASN A 62 -5.64 7.65 4.79
C ASN A 62 -7.16 7.77 4.75
N LEU A 63 -7.86 6.88 4.03
CA LEU A 63 -9.32 6.88 3.98
C LEU A 63 -9.95 6.64 5.36
N LEU A 64 -9.46 5.63 6.09
CA LEU A 64 -9.93 5.30 7.43
C LEU A 64 -9.65 6.42 8.44
N ARG A 65 -8.46 7.02 8.39
CA ARG A 65 -8.13 8.18 9.24
C ARG A 65 -9.02 9.38 8.95
N ARG A 66 -9.30 9.67 7.68
CA ARG A 66 -10.25 10.73 7.28
C ARG A 66 -11.67 10.45 7.74
N ALA A 67 -12.06 9.18 7.88
CA ALA A 67 -13.33 8.76 8.46
C ALA A 67 -13.33 8.74 10.01
N GLY A 68 -12.31 9.34 10.65
CA GLY A 68 -12.24 9.46 12.12
C GLY A 68 -11.84 8.18 12.86
N GLN A 69 -11.30 7.18 12.16
CA GLN A 69 -10.89 5.92 12.77
C GLN A 69 -9.40 5.98 13.19
N LYS A 70 -9.06 5.27 14.27
CA LYS A 70 -7.66 5.03 14.65
C LYS A 70 -7.13 3.89 13.77
N VAL A 71 -5.94 4.06 13.18
CA VAL A 71 -5.39 3.06 12.26
C VAL A 71 -3.90 2.91 12.53
N THR A 72 -3.44 1.67 12.62
CA THR A 72 -2.02 1.32 12.66
C THR A 72 -1.73 0.36 11.52
N ALA A 73 -0.79 0.71 10.65
CA ALA A 73 -0.22 -0.21 9.67
C ALA A 73 1.15 -0.66 10.18
N LEU A 74 1.39 -1.97 10.22
CA LEU A 74 2.61 -2.55 10.77
C LEU A 74 3.48 -3.12 9.65
N ASP A 75 4.79 -2.99 9.80
CA ASP A 75 5.77 -3.79 9.07
C ASP A 75 6.08 -5.04 9.90
N LEU A 76 5.92 -6.21 9.30
CA LEU A 76 6.33 -7.47 9.91
C LEU A 76 7.87 -7.63 9.85
N THR A 77 8.41 -8.62 10.56
CA THR A 77 9.86 -8.88 10.54
C THR A 77 10.30 -9.14 9.10
N SER A 78 11.42 -8.51 8.69
CA SER A 78 11.99 -8.52 7.33
C SER A 78 11.13 -7.93 6.20
N ALA A 79 10.02 -7.27 6.55
CA ALA A 79 9.14 -6.62 5.58
C ALA A 79 9.28 -5.09 5.61
N GLY A 80 8.87 -4.44 4.51
CA GLY A 80 8.86 -2.99 4.39
C GLY A 80 10.22 -2.34 4.68
N ILE A 81 10.29 -1.53 5.74
CA ILE A 81 11.52 -0.84 6.17
C ILE A 81 12.35 -1.62 7.21
N SER A 82 11.95 -2.85 7.53
CA SER A 82 12.67 -3.70 8.49
C SER A 82 14.10 -3.97 7.99
N PRO A 83 15.15 -3.74 8.80
CA PRO A 83 16.53 -4.00 8.40
C PRO A 83 16.92 -5.49 8.47
N ILE A 84 15.99 -6.36 8.89
CA ILE A 84 16.25 -7.78 9.10
C ILE A 84 16.28 -8.49 7.75
N ASP A 85 17.35 -9.23 7.46
CA ASP A 85 17.47 -10.03 6.25
C ASP A 85 16.31 -11.06 6.17
N PRO A 86 15.50 -11.06 5.10
CA PRO A 86 14.43 -12.03 4.92
C PRO A 86 14.88 -13.49 4.99
N ASN A 87 16.11 -13.80 4.57
CA ASN A 87 16.64 -15.16 4.61
C ASN A 87 16.93 -15.64 6.05
N SER A 88 17.02 -14.71 7.00
CA SER A 88 17.20 -15.04 8.42
C SER A 88 15.88 -15.37 9.13
N VAL A 89 14.73 -15.08 8.52
CA VAL A 89 13.40 -15.25 9.13
C VAL A 89 12.82 -16.61 8.77
N LEU A 90 13.20 -17.64 9.52
CA LEU A 90 12.86 -19.04 9.21
C LEU A 90 11.58 -19.57 9.89
N THR A 91 10.92 -18.76 10.73
CA THR A 91 9.76 -19.22 11.50
C THR A 91 8.61 -18.21 11.47
N PHE A 92 7.39 -18.74 11.45
CA PHE A 92 6.18 -17.92 11.45
C PHE A 92 6.03 -17.04 12.70
N PRO A 93 6.33 -17.51 13.93
CA PRO A 93 6.29 -16.64 15.11
C PRO A 93 7.28 -15.49 15.02
N TYR A 94 8.48 -15.72 14.47
CA TYR A 94 9.47 -14.67 14.30
C TYR A 94 9.05 -13.65 13.24
N TYR A 95 8.46 -14.11 12.13
CA TYR A 95 7.86 -13.23 11.11
C TYR A 95 6.78 -12.31 11.71
N ASN A 96 5.88 -12.88 12.52
CA ASN A 96 4.75 -12.15 13.11
C ASN A 96 5.08 -11.42 14.42
N LYS A 97 6.34 -11.43 14.88
CA LYS A 97 6.73 -10.84 16.17
C LYS A 97 6.24 -9.38 16.34
N PRO A 98 6.37 -8.47 15.35
CA PRO A 98 5.88 -7.09 15.50
C PRO A 98 4.37 -7.00 15.75
N LEU A 99 3.58 -7.88 15.13
CA LEU A 99 2.14 -7.94 15.35
C LEU A 99 1.80 -8.48 16.74
N ILE A 100 2.48 -9.55 17.16
CA ILE A 100 2.26 -10.16 18.49
C ILE A 100 2.61 -9.17 19.60
N ASP A 101 3.77 -8.52 19.49
CA ASP A 101 4.22 -7.52 20.46
C ASP A 101 3.25 -6.33 20.51
N PHE A 102 2.79 -5.86 19.34
CA PHE A 102 1.82 -4.78 19.25
C PHE A 102 0.51 -5.14 19.97
N LEU A 103 -0.09 -6.29 19.67
CA LEU A 103 -1.33 -6.74 20.31
C LEU A 103 -1.16 -6.97 21.82
N ALA A 104 -0.01 -7.47 22.26
CA ALA A 104 0.30 -7.65 23.67
C ALA A 104 0.36 -6.30 24.41
N SER A 105 0.87 -5.26 23.75
CA SER A 105 1.00 -3.90 24.29
C SER A 105 -0.31 -3.11 24.39
N LEU A 106 -1.39 -3.57 23.74
CA LEU A 106 -2.67 -2.88 23.78
C LEU A 106 -3.29 -2.91 25.19
N PRO A 107 -3.96 -1.82 25.62
CA PRO A 107 -4.67 -1.82 26.89
C PRO A 107 -5.87 -2.78 26.82
N PRO A 108 -6.37 -3.31 27.95
CA PRO A 108 -7.41 -4.36 27.97
C PRO A 108 -8.71 -3.98 27.25
N ASN A 109 -9.02 -2.69 27.16
CA ASN A 109 -10.21 -2.14 26.49
C ASN A 109 -10.04 -1.94 24.97
N GLU A 110 -8.86 -2.24 24.41
CA GLU A 110 -8.55 -2.13 22.98
C GLU A 110 -8.04 -3.46 22.38
N LYS A 111 -8.09 -4.57 23.13
CA LYS A 111 -7.75 -5.92 22.65
C LYS A 111 -8.91 -6.59 21.94
#